data_AF-A0AAV0B1S0-F1
#
_entry.id   AF-A0AAV0B1S0-F1
#
_cell.length_a   1.000
_cell.length_b   1.000
_cell.length_c   1.000
_cell.angle_alpha   90.00
_cell.angle_beta   90.00
_cell.angle_gamma   90.00
#
_symmetry.space_group_name_H-M   'P 1'
#
loop_
_entity.id
_entity.type
_entity.pdbx_description
1 polymer ?
#
loop_
_entity_poly.entity_id
_entity_poly.type
_entity_poly.pdbx_seq_one_letter_code
_entity_poly.pdbx_strand_id
1 'polypeptide(L)'
;MLNEDKKLELLLIGTGTSSQVPSIACLTQPREEDSCECCRSKDMKNQRRNTSGILRVYSDSEPDRPKHILIDAGKSFCEAARDHFAKNKIRELSAVVLTHPHADAVNGLDDLRAWTLGGEIQKTIPIYCNQYTLSEISKAYGYLVDTTSRTGGGDVPSFEWHVIEDDVPFEVLGVRIAPLPVHHGTFFGDNPKPYICLAFLFDRSILYMSDVSYIPDSTFELIDQLMFPVQKLPVLVVDTLRVANHSSHFGIAQSIHAAKRLSASKTYLLGFGHQVSHACWEYCCEAISRGELPSKEELPAADPRYHKGLIENFDWFTQNALRTIYSEDSGLTEEDSKGIWVRPAYDGLWLTVKGGFAEDNGYCKLAIQ
;
A
#
# COMPACT_ATOMS: atom_id res chain seq x y z
N MET A 1 27.10 3.67 4.97
CA MET A 1 26.89 4.31 3.66
C MET A 1 25.70 3.62 3.01
N LEU A 2 24.83 4.34 2.28
CA LEU A 2 23.90 3.67 1.37
C LEU A 2 24.75 2.89 0.37
N ASN A 3 24.38 1.67 0.03
CA ASN A 3 25.02 1.00 -1.10
C ASN A 3 24.48 1.70 -2.34
N GLU A 4 25.19 2.73 -2.82
CA GLU A 4 24.72 3.65 -3.87
C GLU A 4 24.34 2.92 -5.18
N ASP A 5 24.83 1.69 -5.37
CA ASP A 5 24.54 0.85 -6.52
C ASP A 5 23.33 -0.08 -6.36
N LYS A 6 22.80 -0.24 -5.13
CA LYS A 6 21.72 -1.20 -4.89
C LYS A 6 20.40 -0.71 -5.47
N LYS A 7 19.91 -1.44 -6.47
CA LYS A 7 18.62 -1.21 -7.10
C LYS A 7 17.52 -1.96 -6.35
N LEU A 8 16.43 -1.28 -6.05
CA LEU A 8 15.18 -1.88 -5.57
C LEU A 8 14.06 -1.53 -6.53
N GLU A 9 13.19 -2.50 -6.82
CA GLU A 9 11.95 -2.24 -7.53
C GLU A 9 10.76 -2.73 -6.69
N LEU A 10 9.69 -1.95 -6.62
CA LEU A 10 8.42 -2.36 -6.00
C LEU A 10 7.34 -2.37 -7.08
N LEU A 11 6.78 -3.55 -7.34
CA LEU A 11 5.56 -3.70 -8.12
C LEU A 11 4.37 -3.68 -7.19
N LEU A 12 3.47 -2.72 -7.35
CA LEU A 12 2.18 -2.74 -6.66
C LEU A 12 1.26 -3.71 -7.39
N ILE A 13 0.85 -4.79 -6.72
CA ILE A 13 -0.05 -5.81 -7.29
C ILE A 13 -1.49 -5.67 -6.79
N GLY A 14 -1.71 -4.78 -5.83
CA GLY A 14 -3.01 -4.34 -5.36
C GLY A 14 -2.92 -2.97 -4.66
N THR A 15 -3.94 -2.13 -4.86
CA THR A 15 -3.95 -0.71 -4.45
C THR A 15 -5.29 -0.23 -3.91
N GLY A 16 -6.25 -1.13 -3.72
CA GLY A 16 -7.62 -0.85 -3.29
C GLY A 16 -7.88 -1.22 -1.83
N THR A 17 -9.08 -0.90 -1.36
CA THR A 17 -9.53 -1.17 0.02
C THR A 17 -9.69 -2.68 0.30
N SER A 18 -10.01 -3.00 1.55
CA SER A 18 -10.44 -4.34 1.98
C SER A 18 -11.56 -4.93 1.11
N SER A 19 -12.44 -4.10 0.55
CA SER A 19 -13.57 -4.52 -0.28
C SER A 19 -13.24 -4.65 -1.77
N GLN A 20 -12.02 -4.29 -2.18
CA GLN A 20 -11.56 -4.26 -3.58
C GLN A 20 -12.38 -3.27 -4.42
N VAL A 21 -11.90 -2.98 -5.62
CA VAL A 21 -12.65 -2.28 -6.66
C VAL A 21 -12.55 -3.13 -7.93
N PRO A 22 -13.66 -3.49 -8.59
CA PRO A 22 -15.04 -3.08 -8.30
C PRO A 22 -15.62 -3.68 -7.00
N SER A 23 -16.50 -2.91 -6.35
CA SER A 23 -17.29 -3.38 -5.21
C SER A 23 -18.41 -4.31 -5.69
N ILE A 24 -18.50 -5.51 -5.10
CA ILE A 24 -19.55 -6.49 -5.42
C ILE A 24 -20.94 -5.86 -5.26
N ALA A 25 -21.18 -5.16 -4.14
CA ALA A 25 -22.47 -4.52 -3.88
C ALA A 25 -22.86 -3.49 -4.97
N CYS A 26 -21.87 -2.84 -5.57
CA CYS A 26 -22.08 -1.88 -6.63
C CYS A 26 -22.34 -2.54 -7.99
N LEU A 27 -21.66 -3.67 -8.27
CA LEU A 27 -21.88 -4.46 -9.50
C LEU A 27 -23.23 -5.17 -9.50
N THR A 28 -23.70 -5.61 -8.33
CA THR A 28 -24.97 -6.33 -8.18
C THR A 28 -26.14 -5.41 -7.80
N GLN A 29 -25.97 -4.09 -7.89
CA GLN A 29 -27.03 -3.12 -7.61
C GLN A 29 -28.17 -3.30 -8.63
N PRO A 30 -29.42 -3.58 -8.19
CA PRO A 30 -30.54 -3.81 -9.11
C PRO A 30 -30.87 -2.65 -10.06
N ARG A 31 -30.53 -1.42 -9.67
CA ARG A 31 -30.72 -0.21 -10.48
C ARG A 31 -29.41 0.21 -11.11
N GLU A 32 -29.28 0.10 -12.42
CA GLU A 32 -28.03 0.39 -13.13
C GLU A 32 -27.57 1.85 -12.92
N GLU A 33 -28.53 2.78 -12.81
CA GLU A 33 -28.31 4.19 -12.50
C GLU A 33 -27.71 4.45 -11.10
N ASP A 34 -27.77 3.47 -10.21
CA ASP A 34 -27.18 3.51 -8.87
C ASP A 34 -25.79 2.84 -8.81
N SER A 35 -25.32 2.26 -9.92
CA SER A 35 -23.98 1.67 -10.02
C SER A 35 -22.95 2.72 -10.43
N CYS A 36 -21.83 2.77 -9.70
CA CYS A 36 -20.79 3.77 -9.94
C CYS A 36 -20.02 3.52 -11.25
N GLU A 37 -19.58 4.61 -11.89
CA GLU A 37 -18.77 4.52 -13.10
C GLU A 37 -17.41 3.88 -12.83
N CYS A 38 -16.84 4.10 -11.63
CA CYS A 38 -15.58 3.47 -11.25
C CYS A 38 -15.66 1.93 -11.30
N CYS A 39 -16.73 1.32 -10.75
CA CYS A 39 -16.92 -0.13 -10.81
C CYS A 39 -17.28 -0.65 -12.21
N ARG A 40 -17.91 0.18 -13.04
CA ARG A 40 -18.26 -0.17 -14.43
C ARG A 40 -17.16 0.20 -15.44
N SER A 41 -16.08 0.82 -14.97
CA SER A 41 -15.00 1.33 -15.79
C SER A 41 -14.26 0.21 -16.50
N LYS A 42 -13.95 0.43 -17.78
CA LYS A 42 -13.03 -0.41 -18.55
C LYS A 42 -11.55 -0.03 -18.35
N ASP A 43 -11.29 1.14 -17.76
CA ASP A 43 -9.93 1.51 -17.34
C ASP A 43 -9.49 0.60 -16.19
N MET A 44 -8.41 -0.15 -16.44
CA MET A 44 -7.83 -1.10 -15.49
C MET A 44 -7.28 -0.42 -14.23
N LYS A 45 -6.96 0.89 -14.27
CA LYS A 45 -6.55 1.62 -13.05
C LYS A 45 -7.70 1.78 -12.03
N ASN A 46 -8.95 1.57 -12.46
CA ASN A 46 -10.09 1.49 -11.55
C ASN A 46 -10.34 0.07 -11.02
N GLN A 47 -9.63 -0.94 -11.51
CA GLN A 47 -9.61 -2.27 -10.90
C GLN A 47 -8.49 -2.30 -9.87
N ARG A 48 -8.87 -2.41 -8.60
CA ARG A 48 -7.96 -2.26 -7.46
C ARG A 48 -8.12 -3.44 -6.52
N ARG A 49 -7.12 -4.29 -6.48
CA ARG A 49 -7.04 -5.44 -5.56
C ARG A 49 -6.68 -4.98 -4.15
N ASN A 50 -6.83 -5.85 -3.14
CA ASN A 50 -6.35 -5.56 -1.79
C ASN A 50 -4.86 -5.17 -1.83
N THR A 51 -4.49 -4.16 -1.05
CA THR A 51 -3.15 -3.58 -0.98
C THR A 51 -2.08 -4.66 -0.84
N SER A 52 -1.14 -4.71 -1.78
CA SER A 52 -0.04 -5.67 -1.77
C SER A 52 1.03 -5.26 -2.77
N GLY A 53 2.27 -5.71 -2.53
CA GLY A 53 3.40 -5.41 -3.40
C GLY A 53 4.42 -6.53 -3.50
N ILE A 54 5.18 -6.54 -4.60
CA ILE A 54 6.36 -7.40 -4.78
C ILE A 54 7.58 -6.51 -4.80
N LEU A 55 8.38 -6.57 -3.73
CA LEU A 55 9.72 -6.00 -3.74
C LEU A 55 10.65 -6.95 -4.48
N ARG A 56 11.33 -6.43 -5.49
CA ARG A 56 12.34 -7.13 -6.26
C ARG A 56 13.73 -6.67 -5.83
N VAL A 57 14.51 -7.64 -5.40
CA VAL A 57 15.85 -7.45 -4.84
C VAL A 57 16.88 -8.01 -5.81
N TYR A 58 17.87 -7.18 -6.13
CA TYR A 58 19.00 -7.56 -6.97
C TYR A 58 20.21 -7.90 -6.11
N SER A 59 20.89 -8.99 -6.45
CA SER A 59 22.18 -9.36 -5.86
C SER A 59 23.27 -9.22 -6.92
N ASP A 60 24.45 -8.74 -6.52
CA ASP A 60 25.62 -8.67 -7.40
C ASP A 60 26.06 -10.06 -7.89
N SER A 61 25.75 -11.11 -7.12
CA SER A 61 26.08 -12.49 -7.48
C SER A 61 25.16 -13.07 -8.57
N GLU A 62 23.93 -12.57 -8.70
CA GLU A 62 22.91 -13.06 -9.64
C GLU A 62 22.09 -11.89 -10.23
N PRO A 63 22.72 -10.95 -10.98
CA PRO A 63 22.06 -9.73 -11.44
C PRO A 63 20.85 -9.99 -12.35
N ASP A 64 20.86 -11.11 -13.08
CA ASP A 64 19.79 -11.51 -14.01
C ASP A 64 18.68 -12.35 -13.34
N ARG A 65 18.84 -12.74 -12.06
CA ARG A 65 17.87 -13.53 -11.32
C ARG A 65 17.50 -12.83 -10.01
N PRO A 66 16.70 -11.76 -10.08
CA PRO A 66 16.30 -11.04 -8.89
C PRO A 66 15.40 -11.92 -8.00
N LYS A 67 15.48 -11.67 -6.70
CA LYS A 67 14.66 -12.33 -5.68
C LYS A 67 13.43 -11.47 -5.37
N HIS A 68 12.38 -12.08 -4.83
CA HIS A 68 11.08 -11.44 -4.64
C HIS A 68 10.63 -11.57 -3.19
N ILE A 69 10.28 -10.44 -2.57
CA ILE A 69 9.63 -10.36 -1.26
C ILE A 69 8.20 -9.88 -1.49
N LEU A 70 7.22 -10.69 -1.10
CA LEU A 70 5.81 -10.31 -1.12
C LEU A 70 5.49 -9.50 0.14
N ILE A 71 4.76 -8.40 -0.01
CA ILE A 71 4.18 -7.61 1.07
C ILE A 71 2.68 -7.91 1.07
N ASP A 72 2.23 -8.60 2.11
CA ASP A 72 0.85 -9.09 2.29
C ASP A 72 0.34 -10.04 1.18
N ALA A 73 -0.47 -11.01 1.59
CA ALA A 73 -1.15 -11.96 0.72
C ALA A 73 -2.65 -11.90 1.01
N GLY A 74 -3.32 -10.86 0.49
CA GLY A 74 -4.75 -10.64 0.67
C GLY A 74 -5.68 -11.55 -0.13
N LYS A 75 -7.00 -11.36 0.02
CA LYS A 75 -8.05 -12.14 -0.67
C LYS A 75 -7.93 -12.14 -2.20
N SER A 76 -7.37 -11.08 -2.78
CA SER A 76 -7.17 -10.93 -4.22
C SER A 76 -5.79 -11.39 -4.69
N PHE A 77 -4.98 -12.01 -3.83
CA PHE A 77 -3.62 -12.44 -4.18
C PHE A 77 -3.59 -13.39 -5.39
N CYS A 78 -4.45 -14.40 -5.44
CA CYS A 78 -4.50 -15.34 -6.56
C CYS A 78 -4.71 -14.65 -7.91
N GLU A 79 -5.60 -13.65 -7.95
CA GLU A 79 -5.87 -12.86 -9.15
C GLU A 79 -4.67 -11.98 -9.53
N ALA A 80 -4.11 -11.27 -8.55
CA ALA A 80 -2.90 -10.48 -8.74
C ALA A 80 -1.73 -11.34 -9.27
N ALA A 81 -1.57 -12.54 -8.74
CA ALA A 81 -0.53 -13.48 -9.16
C ALA A 81 -0.70 -13.91 -10.62
N ARG A 82 -1.93 -14.26 -11.02
CA ARG A 82 -2.28 -14.61 -12.41
C ARG A 82 -1.96 -13.48 -13.38
N ASP A 83 -2.24 -12.23 -12.98
CA ASP A 83 -2.06 -11.08 -13.85
C ASP A 83 -0.61 -10.62 -13.98
N HIS A 84 0.16 -10.71 -12.90
CA HIS A 84 1.47 -10.07 -12.84
C HIS A 84 2.64 -11.06 -12.85
N PHE A 85 2.53 -12.26 -12.26
CA PHE A 85 3.75 -13.03 -11.95
C PHE A 85 4.37 -13.66 -13.20
N ALA A 86 3.55 -14.29 -14.04
CA ALA A 86 4.01 -14.85 -15.31
C ALA A 86 4.66 -13.78 -16.19
N LYS A 87 3.95 -12.67 -16.41
CA LYS A 87 4.35 -11.53 -17.26
C LYS A 87 5.64 -10.86 -16.75
N ASN A 88 5.79 -10.73 -15.44
CA ASN A 88 6.95 -10.08 -14.83
C ASN A 88 8.08 -11.06 -14.48
N LYS A 89 8.02 -12.34 -14.90
CA LYS A 89 9.04 -13.36 -14.56
C LYS A 89 9.24 -13.57 -13.05
N ILE A 90 8.20 -13.36 -12.24
CA ILE A 90 8.18 -13.74 -10.82
C ILE A 90 7.85 -15.23 -10.79
N ARG A 91 8.77 -16.05 -10.28
CA ARG A 91 8.68 -17.52 -10.34
C ARG A 91 8.75 -18.17 -8.98
N GLU A 92 9.51 -17.57 -8.07
CA GLU A 92 9.68 -18.00 -6.68
C GLU A 92 9.38 -16.81 -5.77
N LEU A 93 8.91 -17.07 -4.56
CA LEU A 93 8.80 -16.09 -3.49
C LEU A 93 9.86 -16.40 -2.46
N SER A 94 10.83 -15.50 -2.32
CA SER A 94 11.97 -15.69 -1.42
C SER A 94 11.64 -15.33 0.03
N ALA A 95 10.65 -14.47 0.23
CA ALA A 95 10.04 -14.18 1.53
C ALA A 95 8.64 -13.57 1.35
N VAL A 96 7.86 -13.60 2.42
CA VAL A 96 6.63 -12.82 2.59
C VAL A 96 6.77 -12.02 3.87
N VAL A 97 6.45 -10.73 3.85
CA VAL A 97 6.29 -9.90 5.06
C VAL A 97 4.81 -9.57 5.21
N LEU A 98 4.28 -9.72 6.42
CA LEU A 98 2.88 -9.41 6.72
C LEU A 98 2.79 -8.18 7.62
N THR A 99 1.91 -7.25 7.24
CA THR A 99 1.68 -6.00 7.96
C THR A 99 0.79 -6.21 9.18
N HIS A 100 -0.29 -6.97 9.04
CA HIS A 100 -1.29 -7.23 10.09
C HIS A 100 -2.22 -8.41 9.71
N PRO A 101 -3.01 -8.97 10.65
CA PRO A 101 -3.83 -10.16 10.41
C PRO A 101 -5.23 -9.94 9.81
N HIS A 102 -5.55 -8.78 9.23
CA HIS A 102 -6.86 -8.63 8.57
C HIS A 102 -6.95 -9.45 7.27
N ALA A 103 -8.17 -9.81 6.90
CA ALA A 103 -8.45 -10.72 5.79
C ALA A 103 -7.86 -10.24 4.46
N ASP A 104 -7.91 -8.93 4.20
CA ASP A 104 -7.33 -8.28 3.04
C ASP A 104 -5.80 -8.24 3.02
N ALA A 105 -5.12 -8.59 4.12
CA ALA A 105 -3.67 -8.77 4.18
C ALA A 105 -3.24 -10.25 4.21
N VAL A 106 -4.07 -11.19 4.70
CA VAL A 106 -3.63 -12.59 4.95
C VAL A 106 -4.47 -13.70 4.30
N ASN A 107 -5.68 -13.45 3.80
CA ASN A 107 -6.55 -14.55 3.34
C ASN A 107 -6.13 -15.20 2.01
N GLY A 108 -5.13 -14.67 1.33
CA GLY A 108 -4.47 -15.29 0.17
C GLY A 108 -3.28 -16.17 0.55
N LEU A 109 -2.95 -16.32 1.84
CA LEU A 109 -1.85 -17.19 2.26
C LEU A 109 -2.06 -18.63 1.81
N ASP A 110 -3.29 -19.16 1.81
CA ASP A 110 -3.53 -20.53 1.34
C ASP A 110 -3.18 -20.72 -0.14
N ASP A 111 -3.33 -19.69 -0.99
CA ASP A 111 -2.96 -19.75 -2.42
C ASP A 111 -1.45 -19.96 -2.64
N LEU A 112 -0.61 -19.60 -1.66
CA LEU A 112 0.85 -19.82 -1.71
C LEU A 112 1.23 -21.30 -1.78
N ARG A 113 0.31 -22.22 -1.46
CA ARG A 113 0.47 -23.66 -1.69
C ARG A 113 0.89 -23.99 -3.11
N ALA A 114 0.48 -23.19 -4.11
CA ALA A 114 0.82 -23.40 -5.50
C ALA A 114 2.33 -23.36 -5.77
N TRP A 115 3.10 -22.72 -4.87
CA TRP A 115 4.57 -22.68 -4.92
C TRP A 115 5.24 -23.83 -4.16
N THR A 116 4.60 -24.34 -3.11
CA THR A 116 5.20 -25.36 -2.23
C THR A 116 4.70 -26.77 -2.52
N LEU A 117 3.67 -26.91 -3.35
CA LEU A 117 3.06 -28.20 -3.66
C LEU A 117 4.08 -29.16 -4.29
N GLY A 118 4.30 -30.29 -3.62
CA GLY A 118 5.29 -31.29 -4.02
C GLY A 118 6.75 -30.82 -3.98
N GLY A 119 7.01 -29.56 -3.61
CA GLY A 119 8.34 -28.95 -3.69
C GLY A 119 8.84 -28.69 -5.12
N GLU A 120 7.95 -28.69 -6.13
CA GLU A 120 8.31 -28.57 -7.55
C GLU A 120 8.89 -27.20 -7.92
N ILE A 121 8.34 -26.12 -7.34
CA ILE A 121 8.86 -24.74 -7.54
C ILE A 121 9.79 -24.38 -6.38
N GLN A 122 9.32 -24.51 -5.14
CA GLN A 122 10.14 -24.31 -3.94
C GLN A 122 9.64 -25.19 -2.80
N LYS A 123 10.51 -25.52 -1.84
CA LYS A 123 10.15 -26.43 -0.72
C LYS A 123 9.34 -25.75 0.37
N THR A 124 9.67 -24.51 0.69
CA THR A 124 9.05 -23.71 1.75
C THR A 124 9.05 -22.24 1.32
N ILE A 125 8.21 -21.43 1.95
CA ILE A 125 8.21 -19.97 1.85
C ILE A 125 8.43 -19.39 3.25
N PRO A 126 9.51 -18.62 3.47
CA PRO A 126 9.69 -17.84 4.70
C PRO A 126 8.61 -16.76 4.86
N ILE A 127 7.92 -16.75 5.99
CA ILE A 127 6.89 -15.75 6.34
C ILE A 127 7.35 -14.97 7.57
N TYR A 128 7.43 -13.65 7.44
CA TYR A 128 7.84 -12.73 8.49
C TYR A 128 6.64 -11.92 8.97
N CYS A 129 6.32 -12.01 10.26
CA CYS A 129 5.24 -11.24 10.86
C CYS A 129 5.48 -11.09 12.37
N ASN A 130 4.81 -10.16 13.02
CA ASN A 130 4.90 -10.06 14.47
C ASN A 130 4.12 -11.17 15.18
N GLN A 131 4.37 -11.31 16.48
CA GLN A 131 3.76 -12.36 17.28
C GLN A 131 2.23 -12.29 17.30
N TYR A 132 1.66 -11.07 17.31
CA TYR A 132 0.22 -10.86 17.28
C TYR A 132 -0.40 -11.41 15.98
N THR A 133 0.18 -11.06 14.84
CA THR A 133 -0.27 -11.52 13.51
C THR A 133 -0.22 -13.05 13.42
N LEU A 134 0.89 -13.68 13.83
CA LEU A 134 1.01 -15.14 13.86
C LEU A 134 -0.07 -15.79 14.75
N SER A 135 -0.33 -15.22 15.92
CA SER A 135 -1.35 -15.74 16.84
C SER A 135 -2.76 -15.65 16.26
N GLU A 136 -3.12 -14.56 15.58
CA GLU A 136 -4.44 -14.43 14.94
C GLU A 136 -4.58 -15.38 13.73
N ILE A 137 -3.54 -15.53 12.92
CA ILE A 137 -3.52 -16.50 11.82
C ILE A 137 -3.66 -17.93 12.37
N SER A 138 -2.95 -18.28 13.44
CA SER A 138 -3.05 -19.60 14.06
C SER A 138 -4.46 -19.91 14.59
N LYS A 139 -5.20 -18.90 15.04
CA LYS A 139 -6.60 -19.06 15.49
C LYS A 139 -7.56 -19.27 14.32
N ALA A 140 -7.40 -18.48 13.25
CA ALA A 140 -8.28 -18.53 12.08
C ALA A 140 -8.00 -19.74 11.18
N TYR A 141 -6.72 -20.07 10.99
CA TYR A 141 -6.22 -21.00 9.98
C TYR A 141 -5.08 -21.85 10.56
N GLY A 142 -5.34 -22.60 11.63
CA GLY A 142 -4.32 -23.39 12.33
C GLY A 142 -3.45 -24.28 11.42
N TYR A 143 -4.01 -24.79 10.32
CA TYR A 143 -3.28 -25.65 9.36
C TYR A 143 -2.18 -24.93 8.57
N LEU A 144 -2.22 -23.59 8.47
CA LEU A 144 -1.15 -22.79 7.86
C LEU A 144 0.08 -22.68 8.78
N VAL A 145 -0.11 -22.84 10.10
CA VAL A 145 0.96 -22.74 11.11
C VAL A 145 1.43 -24.13 11.54
N ASP A 146 0.50 -25.01 11.85
CA ASP A 146 0.76 -26.40 12.22
C ASP A 146 0.10 -27.35 11.22
N THR A 147 0.92 -27.88 10.30
CA THR A 147 0.46 -28.82 9.26
C THR A 147 -0.09 -30.15 9.81
N THR A 148 0.07 -30.45 11.10
CA THR A 148 -0.57 -31.63 11.72
C THR A 148 -2.08 -31.44 11.92
N SER A 149 -2.55 -30.19 11.91
CA SER A 149 -3.98 -29.85 12.04
C SER A 149 -4.77 -29.96 10.73
N ARG A 150 -4.16 -30.44 9.64
CA ARG A 150 -4.84 -30.63 8.35
C ARG A 150 -5.83 -31.81 8.38
N THR A 151 -6.92 -31.70 7.63
CA THR A 151 -7.78 -32.84 7.32
C THR A 151 -7.06 -33.77 6.33
N GLY A 152 -7.26 -35.08 6.46
CA GLY A 152 -6.55 -36.06 5.63
C GLY A 152 -6.80 -35.84 4.12
N GLY A 153 -5.72 -35.87 3.33
CA GLY A 153 -5.76 -35.84 1.86
C GLY A 153 -5.66 -34.46 1.20
N GLY A 154 -5.71 -33.36 1.96
CA GLY A 154 -5.50 -32.03 1.43
C GLY A 154 -4.02 -31.63 1.43
N ASP A 155 -3.53 -31.08 0.32
CA ASP A 155 -2.27 -30.36 0.31
C ASP A 155 -2.37 -29.14 1.25
N VAL A 156 -1.25 -28.66 1.79
CA VAL A 156 -1.18 -27.41 2.56
C VAL A 156 0.08 -26.65 2.17
N PRO A 157 0.09 -25.30 2.24
CA PRO A 157 1.33 -24.57 2.04
C PRO A 157 2.39 -24.98 3.07
N SER A 158 3.65 -24.92 2.67
CA SER A 158 4.78 -25.14 3.58
C SER A 158 5.43 -23.79 3.89
N PHE A 159 5.30 -23.36 5.14
CA PHE A 159 5.83 -22.10 5.62
C PHE A 159 6.92 -22.28 6.65
N GLU A 160 7.90 -21.38 6.60
CA GLU A 160 8.87 -21.16 7.68
C GLU A 160 8.52 -19.84 8.36
N TRP A 161 7.96 -19.90 9.56
CA TRP A 161 7.51 -18.72 10.29
C TRP A 161 8.66 -18.06 11.05
N HIS A 162 8.90 -16.79 10.77
CA HIS A 162 9.85 -15.93 11.45
C HIS A 162 9.10 -14.83 12.20
N VAL A 163 9.11 -14.89 13.52
CA VAL A 163 8.53 -13.83 14.36
C VAL A 163 9.51 -12.66 14.40
N ILE A 164 9.05 -11.49 13.96
CA ILE A 164 9.79 -10.22 14.04
C ILE A 164 9.27 -9.37 15.19
N GLU A 165 10.12 -8.49 15.71
CA GLU A 165 9.73 -7.45 16.66
C GLU A 165 9.20 -6.23 15.89
N ASP A 166 8.29 -5.47 16.48
CA ASP A 166 7.53 -4.41 15.78
C ASP A 166 8.39 -3.22 15.34
N ASP A 167 9.52 -2.98 15.99
CA ASP A 167 10.38 -1.80 15.82
C ASP A 167 11.87 -2.15 15.67
N VAL A 168 12.22 -3.44 15.49
CA VAL A 168 13.61 -3.89 15.32
C VAL A 168 13.87 -4.28 13.87
N PRO A 169 14.81 -3.61 13.16
CA PRO A 169 15.16 -3.99 11.81
C PRO A 169 15.79 -5.38 11.72
N PHE A 170 15.43 -6.10 10.66
CA PHE A 170 15.98 -7.41 10.32
C PHE A 170 16.48 -7.40 8.87
N GLU A 171 17.16 -8.47 8.45
CA GLU A 171 17.71 -8.58 7.11
C GLU A 171 17.13 -9.78 6.36
N VAL A 172 16.69 -9.54 5.12
CA VAL A 172 16.22 -10.57 4.21
C VAL A 172 16.86 -10.32 2.85
N LEU A 173 17.60 -11.31 2.32
CA LEU A 173 18.23 -11.23 1.00
C LEU A 173 19.15 -9.99 0.86
N GLY A 174 19.86 -9.66 1.94
CA GLY A 174 20.72 -8.48 2.02
C GLY A 174 19.98 -7.14 2.06
N VAL A 175 18.64 -7.12 2.10
CA VAL A 175 17.82 -5.91 2.31
C VAL A 175 17.55 -5.76 3.79
N ARG A 176 17.90 -4.59 4.34
CA ARG A 176 17.49 -4.21 5.69
C ARG A 176 16.03 -3.80 5.65
N ILE A 177 15.18 -4.53 6.35
CA ILE A 177 13.74 -4.27 6.48
C ILE A 177 13.52 -3.78 7.90
N ALA A 178 13.00 -2.56 8.03
CA ALA A 178 12.59 -2.03 9.33
C ALA A 178 11.06 -2.07 9.44
N PRO A 179 10.50 -2.87 10.35
CA PRO A 179 9.10 -2.75 10.74
C PRO A 179 8.91 -1.44 11.53
N LEU A 180 7.77 -0.80 11.32
CA LEU A 180 7.42 0.50 11.86
C LEU A 180 5.98 0.43 12.39
N PRO A 181 5.75 0.43 13.71
CA PRO A 181 4.43 0.29 14.27
C PRO A 181 3.60 1.56 14.01
N VAL A 182 2.43 1.37 13.42
CA VAL A 182 1.48 2.45 13.09
C VAL A 182 0.09 2.07 13.58
N HIS A 183 -0.75 3.06 13.85
CA HIS A 183 -2.12 2.80 14.26
C HIS A 183 -2.98 2.56 13.02
N HIS A 184 -3.83 1.55 13.06
CA HIS A 184 -4.84 1.23 12.06
C HIS A 184 -6.22 1.12 12.74
N GLY A 185 -6.65 2.23 13.32
CA GLY A 185 -7.88 2.32 14.12
C GLY A 185 -7.70 1.90 15.57
N THR A 186 -8.79 1.51 16.21
CA THR A 186 -8.85 1.19 17.64
C THR A 186 -9.65 -0.07 17.89
N PHE A 187 -9.17 -0.91 18.79
CA PHE A 187 -10.00 -1.96 19.38
C PHE A 187 -11.15 -1.32 20.16
N PHE A 188 -12.37 -1.74 19.84
CA PHE A 188 -13.57 -1.32 20.56
C PHE A 188 -13.72 -2.14 21.86
N GLY A 189 -14.02 -1.47 22.97
CA GLY A 189 -14.23 -2.10 24.28
C GLY A 189 -14.11 -1.11 25.43
N ASP A 190 -14.21 -1.59 26.67
CA ASP A 190 -14.18 -0.76 27.88
C ASP A 190 -12.88 0.05 28.06
N ASN A 191 -11.79 -0.40 27.41
CA ASN A 191 -10.51 0.30 27.35
C ASN A 191 -10.02 0.32 25.89
N PRO A 192 -10.41 1.34 25.10
CA PRO A 192 -9.99 1.47 23.72
C PRO A 192 -8.47 1.54 23.61
N LYS A 193 -7.90 0.73 22.72
CA LYS A 193 -6.46 0.74 22.42
C LYS A 193 -6.24 0.84 20.92
N PRO A 194 -5.16 1.49 20.47
CA PRO A 194 -4.80 1.46 19.06
C PRO A 194 -4.65 0.03 18.57
N TYR A 195 -5.21 -0.24 17.39
CA TYR A 195 -4.87 -1.45 16.63
C TYR A 195 -3.56 -1.18 15.92
N ILE A 196 -2.57 -2.06 16.10
CA ILE A 196 -1.24 -1.88 15.51
C ILE A 196 -1.15 -2.63 14.19
N CYS A 197 -0.74 -1.90 13.15
CA CYS A 197 -0.31 -2.43 11.86
C CYS A 197 1.18 -2.11 11.70
N LEU A 198 1.92 -2.91 10.92
CA LEU A 198 3.31 -2.61 10.58
C LEU A 198 3.40 -1.96 9.20
N ALA A 199 4.02 -0.78 9.15
CA ALA A 199 4.63 -0.28 7.94
C ALA A 199 6.05 -0.87 7.78
N PHE A 200 6.58 -0.88 6.56
CA PHE A 200 7.92 -1.41 6.30
C PHE A 200 8.78 -0.41 5.54
N LEU A 201 9.94 -0.08 6.09
CA LEU A 201 11.00 0.66 5.41
C LEU A 201 12.04 -0.31 4.86
N PHE A 202 12.13 -0.40 3.53
CA PHE A 202 13.09 -1.24 2.82
C PHE A 202 14.32 -0.42 2.46
N ASP A 203 15.46 -0.74 3.08
CA ASP A 203 16.79 -0.24 2.73
C ASP A 203 16.88 1.29 2.65
N ARG A 204 16.13 2.00 3.52
CA ARG A 204 16.04 3.48 3.55
C ARG A 204 15.64 4.09 2.19
N SER A 205 14.92 3.32 1.38
CA SER A 205 14.63 3.63 -0.02
C SER A 205 13.13 3.70 -0.29
N ILE A 206 12.39 2.70 0.19
CA ILE A 206 10.95 2.58 -0.02
C ILE A 206 10.29 2.39 1.34
N LEU A 207 9.40 3.30 1.73
CA LEU A 207 8.50 3.13 2.88
C LEU A 207 7.13 2.75 2.36
N TYR A 208 6.64 1.57 2.75
CA TYR A 208 5.32 1.06 2.42
C TYR A 208 4.43 1.04 3.65
N MET A 209 3.27 1.70 3.56
CA MET A 209 2.36 1.96 4.68
C MET A 209 0.91 1.90 4.19
N SER A 210 0.30 0.70 4.14
CA SER A 210 -1.00 0.50 3.46
C SER A 210 -2.24 0.78 4.29
N ASP A 211 -2.17 0.61 5.61
CA ASP A 211 -3.34 0.65 6.51
C ASP A 211 -3.00 1.47 7.75
N VAL A 212 -3.28 2.78 7.71
CA VAL A 212 -2.85 3.71 8.77
C VAL A 212 -3.86 4.80 9.05
N SER A 213 -4.26 4.95 10.31
CA SER A 213 -5.04 6.07 10.83
C SER A 213 -4.18 7.13 11.53
N TYR A 214 -3.01 6.74 12.06
CA TYR A 214 -2.11 7.62 12.81
C TYR A 214 -0.69 7.04 12.87
N ILE A 215 0.32 7.91 12.73
CA ILE A 215 1.75 7.56 12.92
C ILE A 215 2.17 8.13 14.28
N PRO A 216 2.53 7.29 15.26
CA PRO A 216 3.05 7.75 16.55
C PRO A 216 4.34 8.55 16.42
N ASP A 217 4.55 9.51 17.33
CA ASP A 217 5.81 10.28 17.40
C ASP A 217 7.03 9.37 17.54
N SER A 218 6.92 8.29 18.33
CA SER A 218 7.97 7.27 18.46
C SER A 218 8.31 6.59 17.14
N THR A 219 7.32 6.42 16.25
CA THR A 219 7.53 5.85 14.92
C THR A 219 8.19 6.86 13.99
N PHE A 220 7.85 8.15 14.08
CA PHE A 220 8.59 9.20 13.38
C PHE A 220 10.04 9.30 13.86
N GLU A 221 10.29 9.26 15.17
CA GLU A 221 11.64 9.26 15.75
C GLU A 221 12.44 8.06 15.27
N LEU A 222 11.84 6.87 15.24
CA LEU A 222 12.47 5.67 14.70
C LEU A 222 12.81 5.82 13.21
N ILE A 223 11.90 6.37 12.40
CA ILE A 223 12.17 6.65 10.98
C ILE A 223 13.33 7.64 10.84
N ASP A 224 13.35 8.73 11.61
CA ASP A 224 14.44 9.72 11.58
C ASP A 224 15.81 9.07 11.92
N GLN A 225 15.84 8.20 12.95
CA GLN A 225 17.03 7.45 13.35
C GLN A 225 17.50 6.49 12.25
N LEU A 226 16.56 5.74 11.65
CA LEU A 226 16.86 4.77 10.60
C LEU A 226 17.30 5.45 9.30
N MET A 227 16.72 6.60 8.96
CA MET A 227 17.02 7.32 7.74
C MET A 227 18.38 8.01 7.80
N PHE A 228 18.92 8.38 8.97
CA PHE A 228 20.21 9.06 9.04
C PHE A 228 21.36 8.30 8.33
N PRO A 229 22.22 8.98 7.53
CA PRO A 229 22.22 10.40 7.17
C PRO A 229 21.46 10.74 5.87
N VAL A 230 20.60 9.85 5.38
CA VAL A 230 19.75 10.07 4.20
C VAL A 230 18.77 11.20 4.48
N GLN A 231 18.85 12.27 3.68
CA GLN A 231 18.08 13.50 3.92
C GLN A 231 16.63 13.43 3.41
N LYS A 232 16.35 12.56 2.43
CA LYS A 232 15.04 12.42 1.81
C LYS A 232 14.71 10.97 1.57
N LEU A 233 13.49 10.57 1.91
CA LEU A 233 12.96 9.26 1.55
C LEU A 233 12.71 9.20 0.03
N PRO A 234 13.32 8.27 -0.74
CA PRO A 234 13.11 8.22 -2.19
C PRO A 234 11.65 7.95 -2.57
N VAL A 235 11.03 6.93 -1.96
CA VAL A 235 9.65 6.53 -2.25
C VAL A 235 8.85 6.34 -0.95
N LEU A 236 7.69 6.98 -0.90
CA LEU A 236 6.63 6.71 0.07
C LEU A 236 5.42 6.12 -0.65
N VAL A 237 4.96 4.95 -0.23
CA VAL A 237 3.64 4.41 -0.58
C VAL A 237 2.79 4.45 0.67
N VAL A 238 1.67 5.18 0.65
CA VAL A 238 0.92 5.53 1.85
C VAL A 238 -0.59 5.42 1.69
N ASP A 239 -1.25 4.92 2.73
CA ASP A 239 -2.70 4.85 2.89
C ASP A 239 -3.36 6.22 2.64
N THR A 240 -4.46 6.21 1.91
CA THR A 240 -5.34 7.34 1.64
C THR A 240 -6.70 6.79 1.23
N LEU A 241 -7.59 6.55 2.19
CA LEU A 241 -8.89 5.94 1.89
C LEU A 241 -9.80 6.89 1.09
N ARG A 242 -9.81 8.18 1.47
CA ARG A 242 -10.71 9.21 0.94
C ARG A 242 -10.21 10.61 1.30
N VAL A 243 -10.98 11.65 0.98
CA VAL A 243 -10.64 13.05 1.33
C VAL A 243 -10.63 13.25 2.84
N ALA A 244 -11.76 13.01 3.51
CA ALA A 244 -11.86 13.11 4.97
C ALA A 244 -11.19 11.93 5.66
N ASN A 245 -10.70 12.14 6.88
CA ASN A 245 -10.19 11.06 7.71
C ASN A 245 -11.23 9.97 7.97
N HIS A 246 -10.74 8.76 8.25
CA HIS A 246 -11.55 7.63 8.70
C HIS A 246 -11.00 7.15 10.04
N SER A 247 -11.82 6.45 10.83
CA SER A 247 -11.40 5.94 12.15
C SER A 247 -10.16 5.06 12.06
N SER A 248 -10.00 4.34 10.95
CA SER A 248 -8.95 3.34 10.74
C SER A 248 -8.00 3.65 9.60
N HIS A 249 -8.24 4.72 8.84
CA HIS A 249 -7.46 5.05 7.65
C HIS A 249 -7.23 6.55 7.51
N PHE A 250 -6.15 6.89 6.82
CA PHE A 250 -5.80 8.25 6.51
C PHE A 250 -6.81 8.85 5.52
N GLY A 251 -7.12 10.12 5.77
CA GLY A 251 -7.61 11.03 4.76
C GLY A 251 -6.45 11.70 4.01
N ILE A 252 -6.74 12.34 2.89
CA ILE A 252 -5.70 12.94 2.01
C ILE A 252 -4.79 13.93 2.76
N ALA A 253 -5.33 14.75 3.67
CA ALA A 253 -4.53 15.70 4.44
C ALA A 253 -3.46 15.01 5.31
N GLN A 254 -3.80 13.89 5.95
CA GLN A 254 -2.86 13.13 6.79
C GLN A 254 -1.75 12.50 5.94
N SER A 255 -2.09 11.98 4.76
CA SER A 255 -1.13 11.38 3.83
C SER A 255 -0.15 12.42 3.27
N ILE A 256 -0.64 13.62 2.94
CA ILE A 256 0.21 14.74 2.49
C ILE A 256 1.08 15.26 3.63
N HIS A 257 0.55 15.37 4.85
CA HIS A 257 1.32 15.75 6.03
C HIS A 257 2.45 14.74 6.29
N ALA A 258 2.16 13.44 6.24
CA ALA A 258 3.16 12.39 6.39
C ALA A 258 4.25 12.49 5.30
N ALA A 259 3.86 12.67 4.04
CA ALA A 259 4.80 12.86 2.92
C ALA A 259 5.76 14.05 3.16
N LYS A 260 5.23 15.17 3.66
CA LYS A 260 6.02 16.36 3.99
C LYS A 260 6.96 16.10 5.17
N ARG A 261 6.45 15.54 6.29
CA ARG A 261 7.23 15.24 7.50
C ARG A 261 8.38 14.29 7.22
N LEU A 262 8.17 13.35 6.30
CA LEU A 262 9.17 12.36 5.88
C LEU A 262 10.10 12.86 4.77
N SER A 263 9.88 14.09 4.27
CA SER A 263 10.62 14.67 3.13
C SER A 263 10.69 13.71 1.94
N ALA A 264 9.55 13.07 1.62
CA ALA A 264 9.47 12.09 0.55
C ALA A 264 9.69 12.73 -0.83
N SER A 265 10.54 12.11 -1.65
CA SER A 265 10.81 12.57 -3.02
C SER A 265 9.68 12.23 -3.97
N LYS A 266 9.14 11.01 -3.86
CA LYS A 266 7.94 10.57 -4.59
C LYS A 266 6.95 9.89 -3.66
N THR A 267 5.74 10.41 -3.58
CA THR A 267 4.64 9.81 -2.81
C THR A 267 3.59 9.18 -3.71
N TYR A 268 3.20 7.95 -3.40
CA TYR A 268 2.13 7.21 -4.05
C TYR A 268 1.03 6.92 -3.04
N LEU A 269 -0.15 7.47 -3.30
CA LEU A 269 -1.32 7.23 -2.46
C LEU A 269 -1.99 5.92 -2.86
N LEU A 270 -2.50 5.13 -1.93
CA LEU A 270 -3.28 3.92 -2.22
C LEU A 270 -4.43 3.72 -1.23
N GLY A 271 -5.25 2.70 -1.44
CA GLY A 271 -6.31 2.33 -0.50
C GLY A 271 -7.64 3.03 -0.78
N PHE A 272 -7.78 3.75 -1.90
CA PHE A 272 -9.03 4.45 -2.21
C PHE A 272 -10.14 3.50 -2.68
N GLY A 273 -11.36 3.76 -2.21
CA GLY A 273 -12.56 3.02 -2.59
C GLY A 273 -13.13 3.36 -3.98
N HIS A 274 -14.23 2.72 -4.33
CA HIS A 274 -14.90 2.84 -5.63
C HIS A 274 -15.68 4.14 -5.86
N GLN A 275 -15.75 5.03 -4.87
CA GLN A 275 -16.50 6.29 -4.98
C GLN A 275 -15.81 7.33 -5.88
N VAL A 276 -14.50 7.19 -6.11
CA VAL A 276 -13.72 8.13 -6.91
C VAL A 276 -12.84 7.36 -7.88
N SER A 277 -12.86 7.76 -9.14
CA SER A 277 -12.04 7.13 -10.18
C SER A 277 -10.59 7.51 -10.09
N HIS A 278 -9.75 6.68 -10.71
CA HIS A 278 -8.32 6.91 -10.80
C HIS A 278 -8.00 8.24 -11.48
N ALA A 279 -8.69 8.57 -12.59
CA ALA A 279 -8.48 9.83 -13.30
C ALA A 279 -8.79 11.06 -12.42
N CYS A 280 -9.81 10.97 -11.57
CA CYS A 280 -10.14 12.05 -10.64
C CYS A 280 -9.05 12.21 -9.54
N TRP A 281 -8.57 11.09 -9.00
CA TRP A 281 -7.41 11.10 -8.09
C TRP A 281 -6.14 11.62 -8.76
N GLU A 282 -5.91 11.28 -10.03
CA GLU A 282 -4.75 11.73 -10.81
C GLU A 282 -4.79 13.24 -11.00
N TYR A 283 -5.94 13.80 -11.42
CA TYR A 283 -6.16 15.23 -11.54
C TYR A 283 -5.95 15.96 -10.20
N CYS A 284 -6.51 15.45 -9.10
CA CYS A 284 -6.31 16.02 -7.77
C CYS A 284 -4.84 15.98 -7.32
N CYS A 285 -4.14 14.87 -7.53
CA CYS A 285 -2.73 14.72 -7.16
C CYS A 285 -1.82 15.61 -8.00
N GLU A 286 -2.16 15.85 -9.26
CA GLU A 286 -1.46 16.82 -10.11
C GLU A 286 -1.61 18.24 -9.58
N ALA A 287 -2.82 18.67 -9.21
CA ALA A 287 -3.05 19.98 -8.61
C ALA A 287 -2.23 20.18 -7.33
N ILE A 288 -2.24 19.18 -6.43
CA ILE A 288 -1.40 19.18 -5.22
C ILE A 288 0.08 19.29 -5.59
N SER A 289 0.54 18.53 -6.59
CA SER A 289 1.95 18.54 -7.01
C SER A 289 2.39 19.84 -7.66
N ARG A 290 1.47 20.60 -8.26
CA ARG A 290 1.71 21.94 -8.80
C ARG A 290 1.69 23.02 -7.71
N GLY A 291 1.33 22.67 -6.47
CA GLY A 291 1.16 23.63 -5.38
C GLY A 291 -0.08 24.49 -5.57
N GLU A 292 -1.14 23.95 -6.20
CA GLU A 292 -2.40 24.67 -6.31
C GLU A 292 -3.04 24.87 -4.93
N LEU A 293 -3.70 26.02 -4.80
CA LEU A 293 -4.38 26.45 -3.58
C LEU A 293 -5.91 26.34 -3.78
N PRO A 294 -6.67 26.17 -2.69
CA PRO A 294 -8.11 26.10 -2.77
C PRO A 294 -8.67 27.44 -3.26
N SER A 295 -9.63 27.38 -4.19
CA SER A 295 -10.38 28.55 -4.63
C SER A 295 -11.13 29.18 -3.45
N LYS A 296 -11.14 30.53 -3.43
CA LYS A 296 -11.90 31.34 -2.47
C LYS A 296 -13.39 31.39 -2.78
N GLU A 297 -13.79 31.00 -3.98
CA GLU A 297 -15.21 30.91 -4.38
C GLU A 297 -15.89 29.81 -3.56
N GLU A 298 -17.21 29.81 -3.43
CA GLU A 298 -17.88 28.67 -2.79
C GLU A 298 -17.62 27.38 -3.59
N LEU A 299 -17.50 26.24 -2.90
CA LEU A 299 -17.45 24.96 -3.61
C LEU A 299 -18.75 24.86 -4.42
N PRO A 300 -18.69 24.45 -5.70
CA PRO A 300 -19.89 24.09 -6.43
C PRO A 300 -20.73 23.13 -5.59
N ALA A 301 -22.06 23.15 -5.75
CA ALA A 301 -22.90 22.17 -5.09
C ALA A 301 -22.37 20.76 -5.42
N ALA A 302 -22.15 19.95 -4.38
CA ALA A 302 -21.69 18.58 -4.58
C ALA A 302 -22.66 17.88 -5.51
N ASP A 303 -22.15 17.23 -6.55
CA ASP A 303 -22.99 16.40 -7.39
C ASP A 303 -23.63 15.32 -6.49
N PRO A 304 -24.97 15.19 -6.43
CA PRO A 304 -25.61 14.13 -5.65
C PRO A 304 -25.12 12.72 -6.05
N ARG A 305 -24.50 12.60 -7.23
CA ARG A 305 -23.86 11.41 -7.77
C ARG A 305 -22.39 11.23 -7.36
N TYR A 306 -21.76 12.21 -6.70
CA TYR A 306 -20.38 12.11 -6.23
C TYR A 306 -20.15 10.86 -5.35
N HIS A 307 -21.06 10.62 -4.39
CA HIS A 307 -21.00 9.41 -3.55
C HIS A 307 -21.27 8.11 -4.32
N LYS A 308 -21.84 8.22 -5.52
CA LYS A 308 -22.09 7.12 -6.46
C LYS A 308 -20.99 7.01 -7.51
N GLY A 309 -19.83 7.65 -7.34
CA GLY A 309 -18.70 7.57 -8.27
C GLY A 309 -19.04 7.80 -9.73
N LEU A 310 -19.92 8.76 -10.00
CA LEU A 310 -20.17 9.29 -11.35
C LEU A 310 -19.31 10.55 -11.52
N ILE A 311 -18.38 10.47 -12.45
CA ILE A 311 -17.16 11.24 -12.54
C ILE A 311 -17.41 12.41 -13.50
N GLU A 312 -18.03 13.48 -13.04
CA GLU A 312 -18.19 14.67 -13.90
C GLU A 312 -17.64 15.95 -13.28
N ASN A 313 -17.25 15.94 -12.01
CA ASN A 313 -16.74 17.14 -11.34
C ASN A 313 -15.37 16.92 -10.68
N PHE A 314 -14.34 16.78 -11.52
CA PHE A 314 -12.93 16.75 -11.10
C PHE A 314 -12.55 17.98 -10.27
N ASP A 315 -13.06 19.15 -10.65
CA ASP A 315 -12.79 20.40 -9.95
C ASP A 315 -13.35 20.38 -8.54
N TRP A 316 -14.60 19.97 -8.36
CA TRP A 316 -15.20 19.88 -7.02
C TRP A 316 -14.42 18.93 -6.11
N PHE A 317 -14.05 17.74 -6.60
CA PHE A 317 -13.27 16.77 -5.81
C PHE A 317 -11.92 17.36 -5.40
N THR A 318 -11.22 17.97 -6.36
CA THR A 318 -9.90 18.57 -6.14
C THR A 318 -9.98 19.75 -5.19
N GLN A 319 -10.94 20.64 -5.37
CA GLN A 319 -11.14 21.79 -4.50
C GLN A 319 -11.51 21.36 -3.06
N ASN A 320 -12.32 20.30 -2.91
CA ASN A 320 -12.63 19.73 -1.61
C ASN A 320 -11.39 19.12 -0.92
N ALA A 321 -10.56 18.42 -1.70
CA ALA A 321 -9.29 17.87 -1.22
C ALA A 321 -8.32 18.98 -0.79
N LEU A 322 -8.10 20.00 -1.64
CA LEU A 322 -7.23 21.14 -1.32
C LEU A 322 -7.70 21.88 -0.06
N ARG A 323 -9.01 22.12 0.09
CA ARG A 323 -9.55 22.73 1.32
C ARG A 323 -9.31 21.88 2.56
N THR A 324 -9.37 20.57 2.43
CA THR A 324 -9.10 19.64 3.54
C THR A 324 -7.61 19.62 3.87
N ILE A 325 -6.74 19.73 2.86
CA ILE A 325 -5.28 19.76 3.03
C ILE A 325 -4.82 21.08 3.68
N TYR A 326 -5.44 22.21 3.39
CA TYR A 326 -5.05 23.52 3.92
C TYR A 326 -6.08 24.08 4.92
N SER A 327 -6.85 23.21 5.56
CA SER A 327 -7.70 23.61 6.68
C SER A 327 -6.85 23.90 7.91
N GLU A 328 -7.36 24.72 8.84
CA GLU A 328 -6.65 24.99 10.10
C GLU A 328 -6.34 23.70 10.87
N ASP A 329 -7.26 22.72 10.85
CA ASP A 329 -7.10 21.43 11.53
C ASP A 329 -5.97 20.56 10.96
N SER A 330 -5.59 20.76 9.70
CA SER A 330 -4.52 20.01 9.05
C SER A 330 -3.12 20.46 9.48
N GLY A 331 -2.99 21.71 9.94
CA GLY A 331 -1.72 22.35 10.27
C GLY A 331 -0.78 22.60 9.07
N LEU A 332 -1.19 22.31 7.83
CA LEU A 332 -0.39 22.57 6.62
C LEU A 332 -0.70 23.96 6.07
N THR A 333 0.36 24.71 5.74
CA THR A 333 0.26 26.06 5.17
C THR A 333 0.44 26.05 3.65
N GLU A 334 0.13 27.17 3.01
CA GLU A 334 0.42 27.37 1.58
C GLU A 334 1.91 27.22 1.28
N GLU A 335 2.81 27.55 2.21
CA GLU A 335 4.25 27.36 2.02
C GLU A 335 4.64 25.88 2.04
N ASP A 336 3.91 25.06 2.80
CA ASP A 336 4.15 23.62 2.88
C ASP A 336 3.82 22.87 1.58
N SER A 337 2.90 23.42 0.78
CA SER A 337 2.48 22.88 -0.52
C SER A 337 3.61 22.82 -1.56
N LYS A 338 4.62 23.69 -1.43
CA LYS A 338 5.68 23.81 -2.43
C LYS A 338 6.58 22.57 -2.39
N GLY A 339 6.66 21.89 -3.53
CA GLY A 339 7.62 20.81 -3.76
C GLY A 339 7.19 19.43 -3.28
N ILE A 340 5.93 19.22 -2.90
CA ILE A 340 5.37 17.88 -2.67
C ILE A 340 5.07 17.26 -4.04
N TRP A 341 5.64 16.09 -4.33
CA TRP A 341 5.26 15.30 -5.50
C TRP A 341 4.41 14.12 -5.07
N VAL A 342 3.19 14.01 -5.62
CA VAL A 342 2.24 12.95 -5.25
C VAL A 342 1.49 12.43 -6.46
N ARG A 343 1.27 11.11 -6.53
CA ARG A 343 0.42 10.47 -7.55
C ARG A 343 -0.42 9.34 -6.93
N PRO A 344 -1.59 9.00 -7.49
CA PRO A 344 -2.30 7.80 -7.05
C PRO A 344 -1.59 6.55 -7.56
N ALA A 345 -1.47 5.53 -6.73
CA ALA A 345 -1.03 4.20 -7.14
C ALA A 345 -2.13 3.48 -7.92
N TYR A 346 -1.73 2.49 -8.73
CA TYR A 346 -2.64 1.55 -9.39
C TYR A 346 -1.97 0.18 -9.53
N ASP A 347 -2.77 -0.87 -9.68
CA ASP A 347 -2.30 -2.24 -9.85
C ASP A 347 -1.46 -2.36 -11.14
N GLY A 348 -0.22 -2.85 -11.00
CA GLY A 348 0.76 -2.93 -12.09
C GLY A 348 1.77 -1.78 -12.16
N LEU A 349 1.67 -0.79 -11.27
CA LEU A 349 2.66 0.29 -11.17
C LEU A 349 3.99 -0.25 -10.63
N TRP A 350 5.07 0.00 -11.37
CA TRP A 350 6.44 -0.29 -10.94
C TRP A 350 7.09 0.99 -10.43
N LEU A 351 7.69 0.90 -9.25
CA LEU A 351 8.51 1.94 -8.63
C LEU A 351 9.94 1.44 -8.59
N THR A 352 10.90 2.23 -9.06
CA THR A 352 12.33 1.86 -9.06
C THR A 352 13.11 2.88 -8.25
N VAL A 353 13.92 2.40 -7.32
CA VAL A 353 14.90 3.23 -6.59
C VAL A 353 16.31 2.74 -6.90
N LYS A 354 17.17 3.64 -7.36
CA LYS A 354 18.61 3.38 -7.59
C LYS A 354 19.41 4.63 -7.26
N GLY A 355 20.46 4.50 -6.44
CA GLY A 355 21.28 5.64 -6.02
C GLY A 355 20.50 6.75 -5.31
N GLY A 356 19.40 6.39 -4.63
CA GLY A 356 18.50 7.36 -3.98
C GLY A 356 17.52 8.08 -4.93
N PHE A 357 17.59 7.85 -6.24
CA PHE A 357 16.66 8.41 -7.22
C PHE A 357 15.48 7.47 -7.45
N ALA A 358 14.28 8.04 -7.52
CA ALA A 358 13.03 7.30 -7.69
C ALA A 358 12.40 7.54 -9.07
N GLU A 359 12.12 6.45 -9.79
CA GLU A 359 11.46 6.43 -11.09
C GLU A 359 10.23 5.51 -11.06
N ASP A 360 9.34 5.66 -12.03
CA ASP A 360 8.15 4.83 -12.14
C ASP A 360 7.75 4.63 -13.61
N ASN A 361 6.98 3.58 -13.90
CA ASN A 361 6.58 3.27 -15.28
C ASN A 361 5.24 3.91 -15.70
N GLY A 362 4.60 4.69 -14.82
CA GLY A 362 3.23 5.20 -15.02
C GLY A 362 3.14 6.69 -15.34
N TYR A 363 3.88 7.49 -14.59
CA TYR A 363 3.83 8.96 -14.56
C TYR A 363 5.09 9.62 -15.10
N CYS A 364 6.15 8.85 -15.42
CA CYS A 364 7.40 9.32 -16.03
C CYS A 364 7.28 9.90 -17.46
N LYS A 365 6.08 10.29 -17.92
CA LYS A 365 5.86 11.07 -19.15
C LYS A 365 5.40 12.51 -18.91
N LEU A 366 5.19 12.92 -17.66
CA LEU A 366 4.81 14.30 -17.30
C LEU A 366 6.01 15.03 -16.68
N ALA A 367 7.16 14.97 -17.35
CA ALA A 367 8.18 16.00 -17.14
C ALA A 367 7.64 17.27 -17.83
N ILE A 368 7.24 18.22 -16.98
CA ILE A 368 6.82 19.58 -17.29
C ILE A 368 7.64 20.14 -18.45
N GLN A 369 6.98 20.52 -19.55
CA GLN A 369 7.52 21.45 -20.55
C GLN A 369 7.44 22.88 -20.03
#